data_AF-A0A941XRG9-F1
#
_entry.id   AF-A0A941XRG9-F1
#
_cell.length_a   1.000
_cell.length_b   1.000
_cell.length_c   1.000
_cell.angle_alpha   90.00
_cell.angle_beta   90.00
_cell.angle_gamma   90.00
#
_symmetry.space_group_name_H-M   'P 1'
#
loop_
_entity.id
_entity.type
_entity.pdbx_description
1 polymer ?
#
loop_
_entity_poly.entity_id
_entity_poly.type
_entity_poly.pdbx_seq_one_letter_code
_entity_poly.pdbx_strand_id
1 'polypeptide(L)'
;MFRRRIFYNAETGAVLRAYAAEGYLNPNCAADKEAEHLNLTDWGVFQWDEPDQETEAAFEPVDAEGNPRIVNVAVDISGEAPLLVFSYGPVLEPQPSETEDMAAALALLGVEPEKGA
;
A
#
# COMPACT_ATOMS: atom_id res chain seq x y z
N MET A 1 -1.60 -15.21 -16.72
CA MET A 1 -0.44 -14.30 -16.82
C MET A 1 -0.42 -13.44 -15.58
N PHE A 2 0.76 -13.24 -14.99
CA PHE A 2 0.94 -12.31 -13.89
C PHE A 2 1.53 -11.00 -14.42
N ARG A 3 1.21 -9.90 -13.75
CA ARG A 3 1.93 -8.64 -13.93
C ARG A 3 1.88 -7.81 -12.66
N ARG A 4 3.05 -7.38 -12.20
CA ARG A 4 3.19 -6.31 -11.22
C ARG A 4 3.86 -5.12 -11.88
N ARG A 5 3.29 -3.93 -11.68
CA ARG A 5 3.90 -2.68 -12.12
C ARG A 5 3.85 -1.64 -11.02
N ILE A 6 4.95 -0.91 -10.90
CA ILE A 6 5.06 0.27 -10.03
C ILE A 6 5.62 1.39 -10.88
N PHE A 7 4.76 2.34 -11.25
CA PHE A 7 5.15 3.60 -11.84
C PHE A 7 5.53 4.58 -10.74
N TYR A 8 6.64 5.27 -10.95
CA TYR A 8 7.13 6.31 -10.05
C TYR A 8 7.60 7.52 -10.86
N ASN A 9 7.65 8.69 -10.24
CA ASN A 9 8.20 9.88 -10.86
C ASN A 9 9.74 9.77 -10.89
N ALA A 10 10.33 9.83 -12.08
CA ALA A 10 11.75 9.62 -12.32
C ALA A 10 12.65 10.69 -11.69
N GLU A 11 12.12 11.88 -11.40
CA GLU A 11 12.89 12.97 -10.78
C GLU A 11 12.84 12.95 -9.25
N THR A 12 11.77 12.39 -8.65
CA THR A 12 11.51 12.48 -7.20
C THR A 12 11.40 11.14 -6.50
N GLY A 13 11.24 10.03 -7.22
CA GLY A 13 11.00 8.70 -6.66
C GLY A 13 9.59 8.50 -6.08
N ALA A 14 8.70 9.48 -6.19
CA ALA A 14 7.33 9.37 -5.69
C ALA A 14 6.56 8.31 -6.47
N VAL A 15 5.91 7.36 -5.78
CA VAL A 15 5.07 6.34 -6.42
C VAL A 15 3.82 7.01 -7.02
N LEU A 16 3.63 6.83 -8.32
CA LEU A 16 2.50 7.39 -9.08
C LEU A 16 1.36 6.39 -9.17
N ARG A 17 1.68 5.12 -9.41
CA ARG A 17 0.71 4.02 -9.54
C ARG A 17 1.38 2.70 -9.22
N ALA A 18 0.70 1.83 -8.47
CA ALA A 18 1.16 0.46 -8.22
C ALA A 18 -0.01 -0.52 -8.39
N TYR A 19 0.26 -1.69 -8.95
CA TYR A 19 -0.69 -2.79 -8.98
C TYR A 19 0.00 -4.14 -9.16
N ALA A 20 -0.71 -5.19 -8.73
CA ALA A 20 -0.46 -6.58 -9.11
C ALA A 20 -1.75 -7.15 -9.69
N ALA A 21 -1.66 -7.85 -10.81
CA ALA A 21 -2.79 -8.46 -11.49
C ALA A 21 -2.44 -9.86 -11.99
N GLU A 22 -3.41 -10.76 -11.97
CA GLU A 22 -3.27 -12.12 -12.49
C GLU A 22 -4.50 -12.49 -13.33
N GLY A 23 -4.26 -13.24 -14.40
CA GLY A 23 -5.32 -13.82 -15.24
C GLY A 23 -5.11 -13.55 -16.72
N TYR A 24 -6.18 -13.19 -17.42
CA TYR A 24 -6.18 -12.86 -18.84
C TYR A 24 -5.83 -11.38 -19.05
N LEU A 25 -4.54 -11.07 -18.93
CA LEU A 25 -4.00 -9.73 -19.14
C LEU A 25 -3.72 -9.50 -20.63
N ASN A 26 -3.88 -8.27 -21.09
CA ASN A 26 -3.50 -7.90 -22.45
C ASN A 26 -1.97 -8.00 -22.60
N PRO A 27 -1.44 -8.94 -23.41
CA PRO A 27 0.00 -9.14 -23.53
C PRO A 27 0.69 -7.95 -24.19
N ASN A 28 -0.03 -7.17 -25.01
CA ASN A 28 0.49 -6.03 -25.74
C ASN A 28 0.39 -4.71 -24.96
N CYS A 29 -0.06 -4.74 -23.70
CA CYS A 29 -0.08 -3.56 -22.85
C CYS A 29 1.34 -3.26 -22.36
N ALA A 30 2.12 -2.57 -23.19
CA ALA A 30 3.45 -2.06 -22.82
C ALA A 30 3.35 -0.91 -21.80
N ALA A 31 4.40 -0.70 -21.01
CA ALA A 31 4.38 0.28 -19.92
C ALA A 31 4.18 1.72 -20.40
N ASP A 32 4.72 2.07 -21.56
CA ASP A 32 4.54 3.37 -22.22
C ASP A 32 3.08 3.64 -22.60
N LYS A 33 2.41 2.65 -23.17
CA LYS A 33 0.99 2.73 -23.55
C LYS A 33 0.08 2.87 -22.34
N GLU A 34 0.42 2.18 -21.25
CA GLU A 34 -0.32 2.30 -20.00
C GLU A 34 -0.08 3.65 -19.33
N ALA A 35 1.16 4.13 -19.28
CA ALA A 35 1.48 5.45 -18.76
C ALA A 35 0.77 6.55 -19.55
N GLU A 36 0.72 6.44 -20.89
CA GLU A 36 -0.05 7.34 -21.76
C GLU A 36 -1.55 7.32 -21.40
N HIS A 37 -2.15 6.14 -21.23
CA HIS A 37 -3.56 6.01 -20.84
C HIS A 37 -3.85 6.60 -19.45
N LEU A 38 -2.90 6.50 -18.54
CA LEU A 38 -2.97 7.04 -17.18
C LEU A 38 -2.58 8.53 -17.10
N ASN A 39 -2.19 9.15 -18.22
CA ASN A 39 -1.66 10.51 -18.30
C ASN A 39 -0.47 10.77 -17.35
N LEU A 40 0.43 9.79 -17.21
CA LEU A 40 1.64 9.93 -16.39
C LEU A 40 2.74 10.64 -17.19
N THR A 41 3.43 11.59 -16.55
CA THR A 41 4.62 12.26 -17.09
C THR A 41 5.84 11.94 -16.22
N ASP A 42 7.03 12.09 -16.81
CA ASP A 42 8.32 11.95 -16.11
C ASP A 42 8.38 10.67 -15.26
N TRP A 43 8.01 9.54 -15.85
CA TRP A 43 7.82 8.29 -15.13
C TRP A 43 8.97 7.30 -15.37
N GLY A 44 9.31 6.56 -14.33
CA GLY A 44 10.01 5.29 -14.40
C GLY A 44 9.06 4.14 -14.03
N VAL A 45 9.46 2.90 -14.32
CA VAL A 45 8.63 1.73 -14.03
C VAL A 45 9.48 0.56 -13.53
N PHE A 46 9.00 -0.10 -12.48
CA PHE A 46 9.39 -1.47 -12.18
C PHE A 46 8.30 -2.42 -12.69
N GLN A 47 8.70 -3.50 -13.37
CA GLN A 47 7.77 -4.47 -13.92
C GLN A 47 8.26 -5.89 -13.65
N TRP A 48 7.34 -6.75 -13.23
CA TRP A 48 7.50 -8.19 -13.17
C TRP A 48 6.37 -8.86 -13.94
N ASP A 49 6.69 -9.78 -14.85
CA ASP A 49 5.70 -10.59 -15.57
C ASP A 49 5.54 -12.00 -14.95
N GLU A 50 6.34 -12.32 -13.93
CA GLU A 50 6.23 -13.49 -13.07
C GLU A 50 6.35 -13.07 -11.60
N PRO A 51 5.74 -13.78 -10.64
CA PRO A 51 5.86 -13.45 -9.22
C PRO A 51 7.32 -13.60 -8.76
N ASP A 52 7.86 -12.54 -8.18
CA ASP A 52 9.20 -12.54 -7.57
C ASP A 52 9.08 -12.80 -6.06
N GLN A 53 9.69 -13.88 -5.56
CA GLN A 53 9.45 -14.34 -4.19
C GLN A 53 9.81 -13.29 -3.13
N GLU A 54 10.93 -12.59 -3.29
CA GLU A 54 11.38 -11.58 -2.33
C GLU A 54 10.46 -10.36 -2.35
N THR A 55 10.07 -9.90 -3.55
CA THR A 55 9.14 -8.80 -3.72
C THR A 55 7.76 -9.16 -3.17
N GLU A 56 7.20 -10.32 -3.47
CA GLU A 56 5.90 -10.73 -2.95
C GLU A 56 5.90 -10.80 -1.42
N ALA A 57 6.96 -11.35 -0.81
CA ALA A 57 7.12 -11.38 0.64
C ALA A 57 7.23 -9.97 1.26
N ALA A 58 7.84 -9.02 0.57
CA ALA A 58 7.91 -7.62 1.02
C ALA A 58 6.54 -6.93 1.00
N PHE A 59 5.62 -7.35 0.12
CA PHE A 59 4.26 -6.82 0.03
C PHE A 59 3.24 -7.55 0.92
N GLU A 60 3.66 -8.61 1.64
CA GLU A 60 2.75 -9.33 2.54
C GLU A 60 2.13 -8.38 3.58
N PRO A 61 0.79 -8.37 3.71
CA PRO A 61 0.08 -7.50 4.65
C PRO A 61 0.20 -7.99 6.10
N VAL A 62 0.89 -9.09 6.34
CA VAL A 62 1.17 -9.64 7.67
C VAL A 62 2.67 -9.81 7.88
N ASP A 63 3.12 -9.74 9.13
CA ASP A 63 4.48 -10.10 9.51
C ASP A 63 4.65 -11.64 9.65
N ALA A 64 5.85 -12.07 10.05
CA ALA A 64 6.17 -13.48 10.23
C ALA A 64 5.39 -14.18 11.36
N GLU A 65 4.79 -13.41 12.27
CA GLU A 65 3.95 -13.90 13.37
C GLU A 65 2.46 -13.90 13.00
N GLY A 66 2.11 -13.36 11.82
CA GLY A 66 0.73 -13.25 11.33
C GLY A 66 0.02 -11.96 11.75
N ASN A 67 0.72 -10.99 12.33
CA ASN A 67 0.11 -9.71 12.71
C ASN A 67 -0.05 -8.81 11.49
N PRO A 68 -1.21 -8.16 11.31
CA PRO A 68 -1.41 -7.19 10.25
C PRO A 68 -0.42 -6.02 10.34
N ARG A 69 0.12 -5.61 9.19
CA ARG A 69 1.03 -4.47 9.07
C ARG A 69 0.66 -3.59 7.88
N ILE A 70 0.96 -2.31 7.99
CA ILE A 70 1.00 -1.38 6.88
C ILE A 70 2.36 -1.52 6.19
N VAL A 71 2.33 -1.81 4.89
CA VAL A 71 3.53 -1.80 4.04
C VAL A 71 3.57 -0.46 3.31
N ASN A 72 4.58 0.35 3.60
CA ASN A 72 4.85 1.57 2.87
C ASN A 72 5.99 1.32 1.88
N VAL A 73 5.78 1.75 0.64
CA VAL A 73 6.72 1.55 -0.46
C VAL A 73 7.18 2.91 -0.96
N ALA A 74 8.49 3.08 -1.09
CA ALA A 74 9.13 4.24 -1.70
C ALA A 74 10.10 3.79 -2.78
N VAL A 75 10.43 4.69 -3.72
CA VAL A 75 11.52 4.46 -4.68
C VAL A 75 12.69 5.37 -4.31
N ASP A 76 13.83 4.75 -4.05
CA ASP A 76 15.11 5.45 -3.90
C ASP A 76 15.75 5.60 -5.28
N ILE A 77 15.97 6.85 -5.70
CA ILE A 77 16.58 7.22 -6.99
C ILE A 77 17.97 7.85 -6.81
N SER A 78 18.53 7.82 -5.59
CA SER A 78 19.83 8.44 -5.29
C SER A 78 21.04 7.68 -5.85
N GLY A 79 20.85 6.40 -6.20
CA GLY A 79 21.89 5.52 -6.77
C GLY A 79 21.95 5.54 -8.30
N GLU A 80 22.82 4.68 -8.85
CA GLU A 80 22.95 4.49 -10.31
C GLU A 80 21.72 3.82 -10.93
N ALA A 81 21.06 2.95 -10.16
CA ALA A 81 19.78 2.33 -10.51
C ALA A 81 18.75 2.57 -9.40
N PRO A 82 17.50 2.90 -9.75
CA PRO A 82 16.42 3.03 -8.78
C PRO A 82 16.17 1.74 -8.00
N LEU A 83 15.84 1.86 -6.71
CA LEU A 83 15.55 0.73 -5.82
C LEU A 83 14.21 0.90 -5.11
N LEU A 84 13.51 -0.21 -4.88
CA LEU A 84 12.34 -0.21 -4.00
C LEU A 84 12.77 -0.30 -2.54
N VAL A 85 12.25 0.62 -1.73
CA VAL A 85 12.46 0.64 -0.28
C VAL A 85 11.14 0.35 0.41
N PHE A 86 11.15 -0.67 1.26
CA PHE A 86 10.00 -1.11 2.03
C PHE A 86 10.17 -0.69 3.48
N SER A 87 9.12 -0.12 4.06
CA SER A 87 9.05 0.17 5.48
C SER A 87 7.72 -0.31 6.04
N TYR A 88 7.77 -0.88 7.24
CA TYR A 88 6.65 -1.58 7.85
C TYR A 88 6.21 -0.84 9.10
N GLY A 89 4.90 -0.62 9.23
CA GLY A 89 4.29 -0.05 10.42
C GLY A 89 3.14 -0.91 10.93
N PRO A 90 2.72 -0.79 12.19
CA PRO A 90 1.54 -1.46 12.69
C PRO A 90 0.29 -0.92 11.97
N VAL A 91 -0.73 -1.77 11.82
CA VAL A 91 -2.09 -1.25 11.54
C VAL A 91 -2.54 -0.51 12.79
N LEU A 92 -2.79 0.79 12.66
CA LEU A 92 -3.36 1.57 13.75
C LEU A 92 -4.76 1.03 14.01
N GLU A 93 -5.01 0.55 15.24
CA GLU A 93 -6.37 0.22 15.65
C GLU A 93 -7.25 1.45 15.47
N PRO A 94 -8.52 1.29 15.03
CA PRO A 94 -9.45 2.40 15.05
C PRO A 94 -9.45 2.95 16.48
N GLN A 95 -9.10 4.24 16.60
CA GLN A 95 -9.18 4.92 17.90
C GLN A 95 -10.60 4.72 18.43
N PRO A 96 -10.77 4.38 19.72
CA PRO A 96 -12.09 4.28 20.31
C PRO A 96 -12.86 5.55 19.97
N SER A 97 -14.10 5.38 19.51
CA SER A 97 -14.93 6.54 19.22
C SER A 97 -15.13 7.35 20.50
N GLU A 98 -15.37 8.67 20.40
CA GLU A 98 -15.73 9.48 21.58
C GLU A 98 -16.90 8.86 22.37
N THR A 99 -17.77 8.12 21.68
CA THR A 99 -18.88 7.36 22.27
C THR A 99 -18.39 6.20 23.16
N GLU A 100 -17.37 5.45 22.74
CA GLU A 100 -16.79 4.35 23.52
C GLU A 100 -15.97 4.86 24.70
N ASP A 101 -15.23 5.95 24.50
CA ASP A 101 -14.49 6.62 25.59
C ASP A 101 -15.46 7.21 26.63
N MET A 102 -16.55 7.83 26.19
CA MET A 102 -17.58 8.34 27.09
C MET A 102 -18.34 7.21 27.80
N ALA A 103 -18.64 6.09 27.12
CA ALA A 103 -19.25 4.92 27.75
C ALA A 103 -18.33 4.30 28.81
N ALA A 104 -17.03 4.18 28.55
CA ALA A 104 -16.05 3.69 29.50
C ALA A 104 -15.89 4.62 30.71
N ALA A 105 -15.86 5.95 30.49
CA ALA A 105 -15.82 6.94 31.56
C ALA A 105 -17.10 6.91 32.43
N LEU A 106 -18.28 6.79 31.81
CA LEU A 106 -19.55 6.67 32.53
C LEU A 106 -19.66 5.37 33.33
N ALA A 107 -19.15 4.25 32.79
CA ALA A 107 -19.06 2.99 33.51
C ALA A 107 -18.16 3.06 34.75
N LEU A 108 -17.03 3.78 34.68
CA LEU A 108 -16.17 4.04 35.85
C LEU A 108 -16.84 4.94 36.90
N LEU A 109 -17.77 5.80 36.48
CA LEU A 109 -18.56 6.67 37.36
C LEU A 109 -19.83 5.98 37.89
N GLY A 110 -20.13 4.75 37.45
CA GLY A 110 -21.33 4.00 37.83
C GLY A 110 -22.63 4.57 37.25
N VAL A 111 -22.55 5.31 36.14
CA VAL A 111 -23.68 5.98 35.50
C VAL A 111 -24.00 5.26 34.19
N GLU A 112 -25.24 4.80 33.99
CA GLU A 112 -25.67 4.31 32.68
C GLU A 112 -25.96 5.50 31.75
N PRO A 113 -25.47 5.50 30.49
CA PRO A 113 -25.80 6.54 29.53
C PRO A 113 -27.31 6.48 29.20
N GLU A 114 -28.03 7.59 29.41
CA GLU A 114 -29.40 7.71 28.93
C GLU A 114 -29.42 7.54 27.41
N LYS A 115 -30.20 6.57 26.91
CA LYS A 115 -30.51 6.46 25.48
C LYS A 115 -31.29 7.71 25.06
N GLY A 116 -30.59 8.65 24.42
CA GLY A 116 -31.21 9.78 23.75
C GLY A 116 -32.27 9.30 22.74
N ALA A 117 -33.43 9.96 22.77
CA ALA A 117 -34.58 9.72 21.91
C ALA A 117 -34.35 10.14 20.45
#